data_AF-A0AAD8AAW8-F1
#
_entry.id   AF-A0AAD8AAW8-F1
#
_cell.length_a   1.000
_cell.length_b   1.000
_cell.length_c   1.000
_cell.angle_alpha   90.00
_cell.angle_beta   90.00
_cell.angle_gamma   90.00
#
_symmetry.space_group_name_H-M   'P 1'
#
loop_
_entity.id
_entity.type
_entity.pdbx_description
1 polymer ?
#
loop_
_entity_poly.entity_id
_entity_poly.type
_entity_poly.pdbx_seq_one_letter_code
_entity_poly.pdbx_strand_id
1 'polypeptide(L)'
;AALNCWSCDSRNNHHCGDPFNKTHFRLNDCERDRSLNPYGNHYDFVCKKYKFTSNGDEMIMRSCAPDTDMACKPSAYASDKETFCETCKRGWM
;
A
#
# COMPACT_ATOMS: atom_id res chain seq x y z
N ALA A 1 -13.11 -6.64 -12.37
CA ALA A 1 -11.99 -7.57 -12.13
C ALA A 1 -11.46 -7.22 -10.76
N ALA A 2 -11.40 -8.18 -9.82
CA ALA A 2 -10.98 -7.90 -8.45
C ALA A 2 -9.53 -7.39 -8.44
N LEU A 3 -9.30 -6.21 -7.87
CA LEU A 3 -7.96 -5.65 -7.71
C LEU A 3 -7.29 -6.33 -6.52
N ASN A 4 -6.24 -7.08 -6.80
CA ASN A 4 -5.41 -7.70 -5.78
C ASN A 4 -4.11 -6.94 -5.60
N CYS A 5 -3.82 -6.49 -4.39
CA CYS A 5 -2.61 -5.76 -4.06
C CYS A 5 -1.78 -6.50 -3.02
N TRP A 6 -0.46 -6.32 -3.06
CA TRP A 6 0.38 -6.80 -1.96
C TRP A 6 0.05 -6.03 -0.69
N SER A 7 -0.19 -6.75 0.40
CA SER A 7 -0.37 -6.17 1.73
C SER A 7 0.79 -6.61 2.63
N CYS A 8 1.74 -5.70 2.87
CA CYS A 8 2.89 -5.95 3.73
C CYS A 8 3.51 -4.68 4.30
N ASP A 9 4.29 -4.85 5.36
CA ASP A 9 5.06 -3.79 6.03
C ASP A 9 6.47 -4.33 6.34
N SER A 10 7.51 -3.64 5.84
CA SER A 10 8.89 -4.06 6.02
C SER A 10 9.41 -3.92 7.45
N ARG A 11 8.72 -3.18 8.33
CA ARG A 11 9.04 -3.11 9.76
C ARG A 11 8.89 -4.46 10.44
N ASN A 12 7.87 -5.23 10.03
CA ASN A 12 7.56 -6.54 10.61
C ASN A 12 7.98 -7.70 9.68
N ASN A 13 8.13 -7.43 8.38
CA ASN A 13 8.48 -8.45 7.39
C ASN A 13 9.51 -7.91 6.40
N HIS A 14 10.79 -8.18 6.65
CA HIS A 14 11.91 -7.74 5.81
C HIS A 14 11.78 -8.11 4.33
N HIS A 15 11.00 -9.15 3.99
CA HIS A 15 10.79 -9.54 2.59
C HIS A 15 9.89 -8.54 1.83
N CYS A 16 9.11 -7.69 2.51
CA CYS A 16 8.21 -6.71 1.86
C CYS A 16 8.96 -5.72 0.94
N GLY A 17 10.25 -5.50 1.20
CA GLY A 17 11.10 -4.58 0.44
C GLY A 17 11.86 -5.19 -0.73
N ASP A 18 11.84 -6.52 -0.91
CA ASP A 18 12.65 -7.20 -1.93
C ASP A 18 11.89 -7.34 -3.27
N PRO A 19 12.34 -6.69 -4.37
CA PRO A 19 11.67 -6.78 -5.67
C PRO A 19 11.92 -8.11 -6.40
N PHE A 20 12.81 -8.98 -5.93
CA PHE A 20 13.16 -10.26 -6.57
C PHE A 20 12.76 -11.49 -5.75
N ASN A 21 12.38 -11.32 -4.48
CA ASN A 21 11.92 -12.43 -3.66
C ASN A 21 10.46 -12.76 -3.97
N LYS A 22 10.24 -13.88 -4.67
CA LYS A 22 8.91 -14.45 -5.00
C LYS A 22 8.19 -14.99 -3.75
N THR A 23 8.39 -14.40 -2.59
CA THR A 23 7.65 -14.74 -1.38
C THR A 23 6.17 -14.43 -1.59
N HIS A 24 5.34 -15.39 -1.20
CA HIS A 24 3.89 -15.37 -1.35
C HIS A 24 3.28 -14.37 -0.37
N PHE A 25 3.43 -13.07 -0.62
CA PHE A 25 2.72 -12.06 0.15
C PHE A 25 1.23 -12.26 -0.04
N ARG A 26 0.45 -12.02 1.02
CA ARG A 26 -1.00 -12.04 0.90
C ARG A 26 -1.40 -10.95 -0.08
N LEU A 27 -1.86 -11.38 -1.25
CA LEU A 27 -2.67 -10.57 -2.13
C LEU A 27 -3.97 -10.29 -1.40
N ASN A 28 -4.20 -9.03 -1.04
CA ASN A 28 -5.46 -8.59 -0.49
C ASN A 28 -6.35 -8.13 -1.64
N ASP A 29 -7.57 -8.67 -1.68
CA ASP A 29 -8.61 -8.21 -2.59
C ASP A 29 -9.16 -6.89 -2.07
N CYS A 30 -8.82 -5.79 -2.74
CA CYS A 30 -9.24 -4.45 -2.34
C CYS A 30 -10.76 -4.26 -2.45
N GLU A 31 -11.45 -5.05 -3.27
CA GLU A 31 -12.92 -5.00 -3.38
C GLU A 31 -13.59 -5.72 -2.20
N ARG A 32 -12.90 -6.67 -1.54
CA ARG A 32 -13.41 -7.28 -0.31
C ARG A 32 -13.43 -6.28 0.85
N ASP A 33 -12.43 -5.42 0.93
CA ASP A 33 -12.33 -4.33 1.91
C ASP A 33 -13.45 -3.28 1.74
N ARG A 34 -13.96 -3.11 0.51
CA ARG A 34 -15.14 -2.27 0.22
C ARG A 34 -16.37 -2.67 1.05
N SER A 35 -16.52 -3.95 1.37
CA SER A 35 -17.65 -4.44 2.19
C SER A 35 -17.52 -4.07 3.68
N LEU A 36 -16.31 -3.76 4.14
CA LEU A 36 -16.01 -3.38 5.52
C LEU A 36 -16.08 -1.87 5.75
N ASN A 37 -15.96 -1.06 4.70
CA ASN A 37 -16.04 0.39 4.79
C ASN A 37 -17.31 0.92 4.06
N PRO A 38 -18.35 1.38 4.78
CA PRO A 38 -19.59 1.86 4.18
C PRO A 38 -19.40 3.09 3.25
N TYR A 39 -18.29 3.81 3.39
CA TYR A 39 -17.89 4.92 2.51
C TYR A 39 -17.11 4.45 1.25
N GLY A 40 -16.71 3.18 1.21
CA GLY A 40 -15.93 2.59 0.11
C GLY A 40 -16.71 2.44 -1.20
N ASN A 41 -18.03 2.67 -1.19
CA ASN A 41 -18.86 2.59 -2.39
C ASN A 41 -18.63 3.72 -3.40
N HIS A 42 -17.91 4.78 -3.02
CA HIS A 42 -17.70 5.96 -3.86
C HIS A 42 -16.34 6.06 -4.53
N TYR A 43 -15.40 5.14 -4.22
CA TYR A 43 -14.04 5.23 -4.71
C TYR A 43 -13.60 3.92 -5.36
N ASP A 44 -12.94 4.04 -6.52
CA ASP A 44 -12.13 2.95 -7.04
C ASP A 44 -10.95 2.71 -6.09
N PHE A 45 -10.33 1.54 -6.16
CA PHE A 45 -9.15 1.21 -5.36
C PHE A 45 -7.91 1.12 -6.25
N VAL A 46 -6.75 1.38 -5.66
CA VAL A 46 -5.42 1.23 -6.25
C VAL A 46 -4.48 0.52 -5.28
N CYS A 47 -3.47 -0.14 -5.83
CA CYS A 47 -2.34 -0.60 -5.04
C CYS A 47 -1.45 0.58 -4.73
N LYS A 48 -1.17 0.82 -3.45
CA LYS A 48 -0.24 1.83 -2.97
C LYS A 48 1.04 1.17 -2.51
N LYS A 49 2.17 1.70 -2.97
CA LYS A 49 3.50 1.44 -2.40
C LYS A 49 4.03 2.73 -1.81
N TYR A 50 4.41 2.65 -0.55
CA TYR A 50 4.86 3.78 0.27
C TYR A 50 6.25 3.44 0.82
N LYS A 51 7.20 4.36 0.68
CA LYS A 51 8.49 4.29 1.32
C LYS A 51 8.68 5.43 2.30
N PHE A 52 9.28 5.11 3.42
CA PHE A 52 9.51 6.04 4.50
C PHE A 52 10.79 5.72 5.23
N THR A 53 11.40 6.72 5.84
CA THR A 53 12.57 6.50 6.70
C THR A 53 12.12 6.48 8.14
N SER A 54 12.43 5.39 8.84
CA SER A 54 12.16 5.23 10.27
C SER A 54 13.46 4.82 10.98
N ASN A 55 13.87 5.56 12.01
CA ASN A 55 15.13 5.34 12.74
C ASN A 55 16.40 5.24 11.86
N GLY A 56 16.40 5.88 10.68
CA GLY A 56 17.53 5.88 9.75
C GLY A 56 17.48 4.80 8.66
N ASP A 57 16.57 3.84 8.77
CA ASP A 57 16.38 2.77 7.80
C ASP A 57 15.23 3.07 6.83
N GLU A 58 15.39 2.71 5.55
CA GLU A 58 14.31 2.75 4.56
C GLU A 58 13.33 1.59 4.79
N MET A 59 12.07 1.94 4.99
CA MET A 59 10.97 1.02 5.14
C MET A 59 10.01 1.12 3.97
N ILE A 60 9.34 0.02 3.65
CA ILE A 60 8.42 -0.15 2.54
C ILE A 60 7.11 -0.72 3.08
N MET A 61 6.00 -0.07 2.73
CA MET A 61 4.65 -0.56 3.01
C MET A 61 3.86 -0.65 1.71
N ARG A 62 3.11 -1.74 1.56
CA ARG A 62 2.24 -2.00 0.41
C ARG A 62 0.83 -2.29 0.90
N SER A 63 -0.16 -1.66 0.29
CA SER A 63 -1.56 -1.77 0.73
C SER A 63 -2.55 -1.39 -0.38
N CYS A 64 -3.82 -1.70 -0.18
CA CYS A 64 -4.92 -1.11 -0.94
C CYS A 64 -5.16 0.33 -0.44
N ALA A 65 -5.37 1.26 -1.36
CA ALA A 65 -5.78 2.63 -1.05
C ALA A 65 -6.92 3.08 -1.98
N PRO A 66 -7.79 4.01 -1.54
CA PRO A 66 -8.76 4.64 -2.42
C PRO A 66 -8.06 5.42 -3.53
N ASP A 67 -8.50 5.26 -4.78
CA ASP A 67 -8.04 6.00 -5.96
C ASP A 67 -8.55 7.44 -5.90
N THR A 68 -7.92 8.20 -5.02
CA THR A 68 -8.18 9.61 -4.81
C THR A 68 -6.85 10.34 -4.87
N ASP A 69 -6.89 11.65 -5.11
CA ASP A 69 -5.71 12.51 -4.97
C ASP A 69 -5.08 12.46 -3.56
N MET A 70 -5.70 11.77 -2.60
CA MET A 70 -5.20 11.59 -1.24
C MET A 70 -4.34 10.33 -1.05
N ALA A 71 -4.31 9.40 -2.00
CA ALA A 71 -3.63 8.11 -1.83
C ALA A 71 -2.13 8.28 -1.46
N CYS A 72 -1.47 9.24 -2.11
CA CYS A 72 -0.07 9.62 -1.84
C CYS A 72 0.06 11.03 -1.24
N LYS A 73 -1.00 11.58 -0.63
CA LYS A 73 -0.81 12.82 0.12
C LYS A 73 -0.10 12.49 1.43
N PRO A 74 1.05 13.14 1.72
CA PRO A 74 1.71 12.96 2.99
C PRO A 74 0.76 13.37 4.11
N SER A 75 0.58 12.47 5.09
CA SER A 75 -0.20 12.80 6.28
C SER A 75 0.56 13.86 7.08
N ALA A 76 -0.10 14.97 7.42
CA ALA A 76 0.47 16.00 8.28
C ALA A 76 0.85 15.49 9.69
N TYR A 77 0.36 14.30 10.05
CA TYR A 77 0.61 13.64 11.33
C TYR A 77 1.54 12.43 11.21
N ALA A 78 2.05 12.10 10.01
CA ALA A 78 3.02 11.02 9.88
C ALA A 78 4.35 11.47 10.50
N SER A 79 4.75 10.78 11.57
CA SER A 79 6.07 10.99 12.18
C SER A 79 7.21 10.49 11.29
N ASP A 80 6.89 9.61 10.33
CA ASP A 80 7.84 9.06 9.38
C ASP A 80 7.96 9.98 8.15
N LYS A 81 9.20 10.29 7.75
CA LYS A 81 9.46 11.09 6.55
C LYS A 81 9.19 10.24 5.32
N GLU A 82 8.08 10.51 4.63
CA GLU A 82 7.79 9.92 3.32
C GLU A 82 8.91 10.29 2.34
N THR A 83 9.54 9.28 1.75
CA THR A 83 10.56 9.45 0.72
C THR A 83 10.03 9.14 -0.67
N PHE A 84 8.99 8.30 -0.76
CA PHE A 84 8.39 7.89 -2.02
C PHE A 84 6.97 7.37 -1.83
N CYS A 85 6.08 7.68 -2.76
CA CYS A 85 4.77 7.06 -2.85
C CYS A 85 4.35 6.90 -4.32
N GLU A 86 3.89 5.70 -4.68
CA GLU A 86 3.29 5.42 -5.98
C GLU A 86 1.98 4.64 -5.83
N THR A 87 1.10 4.82 -6.81
CA THR A 87 -0.13 4.03 -6.95
C THR A 87 -0.19 3.33 -8.30
N CYS A 88 -0.85 2.17 -8.35
CA CYS A 88 -1.10 1.45 -9.59
C CYS A 88 -2.48 0.79 -9.61
N LYS A 89 -3.11 0.85 -10.79
CA LYS A 89 -4.42 0.24 -11.08
C LYS A 89 -4.32 -1.22 -11.54
N ARG A 90 -3.11 -1.76 -11.70
CA ARG A 90 -2.85 -3.15 -12.08
C ARG A 90 -2.13 -3.81 -10.91
N GLY A 91 -2.62 -4.99 -10.48
CA GLY A 91 -2.22 -5.68 -9.24
C GLY A 91 -0.77 -6.20 -9.14
N TRP A 92 0.18 -5.56 -9.81
CA TRP A 92 1.59 -5.91 -9.85
C TRP A 92 2.42 -4.69 -9.43
N MET A 93 2.47 -4.43 -8.13
CA MET A 93 3.48 -3.56 -7.54
C MET A 93 4.02 -4.19 -6.28
#